data_AF-A0AAU9M5S5-F1
#
_entry.id   AF-A0AAU9M5S5-F1
#
_cell.length_a   1.000
_cell.length_b   1.000
_cell.length_c   1.000
_cell.angle_alpha   90.00
_cell.angle_beta   90.00
_cell.angle_gamma   90.00
#
_symmetry.space_group_name_H-M   'P 1'
#
loop_
_entity.id
_entity.type
_entity.pdbx_description
1 polymer ?
#
loop_
_entity_poly.entity_id
_entity_poly.type
_entity_poly.pdbx_seq_one_letter_code
_entity_poly.pdbx_strand_id
1 'polypeptide(L)' 'MAANNADQVVFDKVAEINASKESWNIRVKVVMLWKPTYINNPNMVASLDMILIDQEGSRIQATIKKSYSCI' A
#
# COMPACT_ATOMS: atom_id res chain seq x y z
N MET A 1 26.59 -29.24 -5.38
CA MET A 1 26.40 -27.78 -5.28
C MET A 1 25.01 -27.45 -5.78
N ALA A 2 24.02 -27.39 -4.88
CA ALA A 2 22.70 -26.86 -5.19
C ALA A 2 22.41 -25.82 -4.11
N ALA A 3 22.82 -24.58 -4.39
CA ALA A 3 22.62 -23.47 -3.50
C ALA A 3 21.16 -23.00 -3.61
N ASN A 4 20.40 -23.22 -2.54
CA ASN A 4 19.38 -22.32 -2.00
C ASN A 4 18.35 -21.78 -3.02
N ASN A 5 17.24 -22.49 -3.20
CA ASN A 5 16.02 -21.85 -3.69
C ASN A 5 15.33 -21.21 -2.47
N ALA A 6 15.82 -20.04 -2.05
CA ALA A 6 15.13 -19.21 -1.08
C ALA A 6 13.80 -18.77 -1.71
N ASP A 7 12.71 -19.07 -1.01
CA ASP A 7 11.31 -18.77 -1.36
C ASP A 7 11.17 -17.55 -2.28
N GLN A 8 10.93 -17.79 -3.57
CA GLN A 8 10.58 -16.72 -4.48
C GLN A 8 9.21 -16.17 -4.05
N VAL A 9 9.22 -15.06 -3.33
CA VAL A 9 8.00 -14.32 -2.98
C VAL A 9 7.37 -13.84 -4.29
N VAL A 10 6.25 -14.44 -4.65
CA VAL A 10 5.44 -14.03 -5.80
C VAL A 10 4.64 -12.79 -5.40
N PHE A 11 4.74 -11.75 -6.22
CA PHE A 11 3.99 -10.50 -6.05
C PHE A 11 2.85 -10.43 -7.07
N ASP A 12 1.67 -10.07 -6.61
CA ASP A 12 0.50 -9.76 -7.43
C ASP A 12 0.75 -8.46 -8.22
N LYS A 13 0.10 -8.31 -9.38
CA LYS A 13 0.15 -7.09 -10.20
C LYS A 13 -0.84 -6.05 -9.68
N VAL A 14 -0.46 -4.77 -9.73
CA VAL A 14 -1.36 -3.69 -9.29
C VAL A 14 -2.61 -3.60 -10.17
N ALA A 15 -2.48 -3.83 -11.48
CA ALA A 15 -3.61 -3.82 -12.41
C ALA A 15 -4.67 -4.89 -12.14
N GLU A 16 -4.34 -5.95 -11.40
CA GLU A 16 -5.24 -7.05 -11.10
C GLU A 16 -6.00 -6.85 -9.78
N ILE A 17 -5.60 -5.88 -8.95
CA ILE A 17 -6.22 -5.64 -7.64
C ILE A 17 -7.71 -5.36 -7.81
N ASN A 18 -8.52 -6.18 -7.15
CA ASN A 18 -9.97 -6.05 -7.14
C ASN A 18 -10.57 -6.71 -5.87
N ALA A 19 -11.90 -6.66 -5.74
CA ALA A 19 -12.62 -7.12 -4.55
C ALA A 19 -12.82 -8.65 -4.44
N SER A 20 -12.34 -9.45 -5.40
CA SER A 20 -12.50 -10.92 -5.38
C SER A 20 -11.59 -11.64 -4.37
N LYS A 21 -10.56 -10.95 -3.87
CA LYS A 21 -9.55 -11.48 -2.93
C LYS A 21 -9.40 -10.52 -1.75
N GLU A 22 -9.28 -11.07 -0.56
CA GLU A 22 -9.16 -10.29 0.69
C GLU A 22 -7.76 -9.67 0.87
N SER A 23 -6.69 -10.35 0.46
CA SER A 23 -5.31 -9.95 0.72
C SER A 23 -4.46 -9.95 -0.54
N TRP A 24 -3.72 -8.88 -0.81
CA TRP A 24 -2.84 -8.76 -1.97
C TRP A 24 -1.39 -8.54 -1.53
N ASN A 25 -0.44 -9.22 -2.15
CA ASN A 25 0.99 -9.07 -1.89
C ASN A 25 1.65 -8.35 -3.07
N ILE A 26 1.95 -7.07 -2.93
CA ILE A 26 2.46 -6.24 -4.03
C ILE A 26 3.85 -5.68 -3.75
N ARG A 27 4.61 -5.44 -4.82
CA ARG A 27 5.91 -4.74 -4.77
C ARG A 27 5.84 -3.46 -5.58
N VAL A 28 5.96 -2.33 -4.89
CA VAL A 28 5.69 -1.01 -5.47
C VAL A 28 6.71 0.04 -5.01
N LYS A 29 6.82 1.12 -5.77
CA LYS A 29 7.47 2.38 -5.36
C LYS A 29 6.41 3.39 -4.95
N VAL A 30 6.68 4.17 -3.91
CA VAL A 30 5.85 5.32 -3.54
C VAL A 30 6.24 6.49 -4.44
N VAL A 31 5.30 6.97 -5.24
CA VAL A 31 5.50 8.10 -6.17
C VAL A 31 5.20 9.43 -5.50
N MET A 32 4.17 9.46 -4.66
CA MET A 32 3.73 10.64 -3.94
C MET A 32 3.15 10.21 -2.61
N LEU A 33 3.43 10.98 -1.56
CA LEU A 33 2.97 10.71 -0.19
C LEU A 33 2.55 12.03 0.47
N TRP A 34 1.38 12.05 1.07
CA TRP A 34 0.87 13.19 1.82
C TRP A 34 0.12 12.74 3.07
N LYS A 35 -0.07 13.69 3.99
CA LYS A 35 -0.66 13.46 5.31
C LYS A 35 -1.79 14.48 5.50
N PRO A 36 -3.02 14.18 5.06
CA PRO A 36 -4.13 15.07 5.34
C PRO A 36 -4.37 15.15 6.84
N THR A 37 -4.74 16.33 7.31
CA THR A 37 -5.10 16.58 8.71
C THR A 37 -6.61 16.73 8.83
N TYR A 38 -7.16 16.55 10.04
CA TYR A 38 -8.58 16.79 10.27
C TYR A 38 -8.93 18.27 10.09
N ILE A 39 -10.05 18.55 9.42
CA ILE A 39 -10.52 19.92 9.18
C ILE A 39 -10.74 20.67 10.50
N ASN A 40 -11.30 19.98 11.50
CA ASN A 40 -11.57 20.52 12.83
C ASN A 40 -10.36 20.45 13.78
N ASN A 41 -9.28 19.76 13.40
CA ASN A 41 -8.05 19.67 14.19
C ASN A 41 -6.82 19.52 13.28
N PRO A 42 -6.29 20.65 12.76
CA PRO A 42 -5.15 20.65 11.84
C PRO A 42 -3.86 20.03 12.41
N ASN A 43 -3.75 19.90 13.73
CA ASN A 43 -2.59 19.27 14.37
C ASN A 43 -2.67 17.73 14.36
N MET A 44 -3.82 17.16 13.97
CA MET A 44 -4.05 15.73 13.98
C MET A 44 -4.07 15.19 12.54
N VAL A 45 -3.15 14.30 12.22
CA VAL A 45 -3.10 13.58 10.95
C VAL A 45 -4.27 12.58 10.88
N ALA A 46 -5.04 12.66 9.79
CA ALA A 46 -6.19 11.80 9.54
C ALA A 46 -5.79 10.46 8.89
N SER A 47 -4.90 10.52 7.92
CA SER A 47 -4.39 9.34 7.21
C SER A 47 -2.97 9.56 6.67
N LEU A 48 -2.39 8.49 6.16
CA LEU A 48 -1.24 8.53 5.26
C LEU A 48 -1.73 8.12 3.87
N ASP A 49 -1.83 9.10 2.98
CA ASP A 49 -2.28 8.88 1.60
C ASP A 49 -1.08 8.82 0.67
N MET A 50 -1.17 7.98 -0.36
CA MET A 50 -0.05 7.73 -1.27
C MET A 50 -0.51 7.28 -2.66
N ILE A 51 0.33 7.57 -3.66
CA ILE A 51 0.27 6.95 -4.99
C ILE A 51 1.40 5.94 -5.11
N LEU A 52 1.04 4.71 -5.46
CA LEU A 52 1.94 3.57 -5.63
C LEU A 52 2.07 3.22 -7.11
N ILE A 53 3.26 2.80 -7.54
CA ILE A 53 3.51 2.29 -8.90
C ILE A 53 4.27 0.96 -8.84
N ASP A 54 3.83 -0.03 -9.62
CA ASP A 54 4.55 -1.31 -9.75
C ASP A 54 5.60 -1.29 -10.88
N GLN A 55 6.26 -2.43 -11.08
CA GLN A 55 7.28 -2.61 -12.11
C GLN A 55 6.73 -2.54 -13.54
N GLU A 56 5.42 -2.78 -13.74
CA GLU A 56 4.75 -2.71 -15.04
C GLU A 56 4.25 -1.29 -15.35
N GLY A 57 4.39 -0.37 -14.40
CA GLY A 57 3.97 1.03 -14.54
C GLY A 57 2.51 1.28 -14.12
N SER A 58 1.82 0.27 -13.60
CA SER A 58 0.45 0.39 -13.11
C SER A 58 0.41 1.19 -11.82
N ARG A 59 -0.57 2.08 -11.68
CA ARG A 59 -0.69 3.00 -10.55
C ARG A 59 -1.95 2.74 -9.74
N ILE A 60 -1.84 2.86 -8.42
CA ILE A 60 -2.99 2.80 -7.51
C ILE A 60 -2.83 3.85 -6.40
N GLN A 61 -3.95 4.44 -5.97
CA GLN A 61 -4.00 5.27 -4.79
C GLN A 61 -4.29 4.40 -3.57
N ALA A 62 -3.53 4.60 -2.50
CA ALA A 62 -3.72 3.90 -1.23
C ALA A 62 -3.81 4.89 -0.07
N THR A 63 -4.61 4.53 0.93
CA THR A 63 -4.83 5.32 2.15
C THR A 63 -4.68 4.41 3.36
N ILE A 64 -3.76 4.75 4.26
CA ILE A 64 -3.64 4.13 5.58
C ILE A 64 -4.36 5.04 6.56
N LYS A 65 -5.52 4.59 7.06
CA LYS A 65 -6.28 5.32 8.08
C LYS A 65 -5.62 5.14 9.45
N LYS A 66 -5.71 6.16 10.30
CA LYS A 66 -5.37 6.01 11.72
C LYS A 66 -6.27 4.93 12.33
N SER A 67 -5.67 3.85 12.84
CA SER A 67 -6.41 2.83 13.57
C SER A 67 -6.82 3.41 14.92
N TYR A 68 -8.12 3.38 15.22
CA TYR A 68 -8.62 3.60 16.56
C TYR A 68 -8.72 2.21 17.20
N SER A 69 -7.69 1.77 17.92
CA SER A 69 -7.85 0.62 18.80
C SER A 69 -8.73 1.05 19.97
N CYS A 70 -9.95 0.51 20.04
CA CYS A 70 -10.74 0.54 21.26
C CYS A 70 -9.95 -0.24 22.33
N ILE A 71 -9.65 0.38 23.47
CA ILE A 71 -9.21 -0.29 24.70
C ILE A 71 -10.40 -0.27 25.65
#